data_AF-X0UYR8-F1
#
_entry.id   AF-X0UYR8-F1
#
_cell.length_a   1.000
_cell.length_b   1.000
_cell.length_c   1.000
_cell.angle_alpha   90.00
_cell.angle_beta   90.00
_cell.angle_gamma   90.00
#
_symmetry.space_group_name_H-M   'P 1'
#
loop_
_entity.id
_entity.type
_entity.pdbx_description
1 polymer ?
#
loop_
_entity_poly.entity_id
_entity_poly.type
_entity_poly.pdbx_seq_one_letter_code
_entity_poly.pdbx_strand_id
1 'polypeptide(L)'
;NKKALKENFGTSKKWAQFSTKLLAKYGFNGTGAWSSNSLLKATADKLVYTQKWSFMGSFGRSKKLVRQEPGHLGYPNKCIPVFHPEFEEFCDNYAKKLAETKDDPYLLGHFSDNELPVVFDMLDRSLSLDANNPDLRYGYVAAKNWLDKRKKKSTGLSDITDADRKAFLEYVFETYYRITTQAIRKYDSKHLCLGSRLHGRALGYPEIFRAAGRHLDVVSVNYYRAWGPSPKKMKMWADESGRPFIITEWYAKGQDSGLPNNTGA
;
A
#
# COMPACT_ATOMS: atom_id res chain seq x y z
N ASN A 1 27.51 6.92 2.41
CA ASN A 1 26.90 5.88 3.28
C ASN A 1 27.83 4.72 3.63
N LYS A 2 28.42 3.97 2.69
CA LYS A 2 29.32 2.82 3.02
C LYS A 2 30.52 3.18 3.89
N LYS A 3 31.19 4.30 3.59
CA LYS A 3 32.32 4.84 4.37
C LYS A 3 31.91 5.12 5.82
N ALA A 4 30.88 5.94 6.02
CA ALA A 4 30.35 6.26 7.34
C ALA A 4 29.90 5.02 8.14
N LEU A 5 29.28 4.02 7.50
CA LEU A 5 28.94 2.76 8.18
C LEU A 5 30.17 2.04 8.70
N LYS A 6 31.22 1.93 7.88
CA LYS A 6 32.49 1.30 8.28
C LYS A 6 33.18 2.09 9.39
N GLU A 7 33.19 3.42 9.30
CA GLU A 7 33.85 4.29 10.30
C GLU A 7 33.15 4.25 11.66
N ASN A 8 31.81 4.31 11.68
CA ASN A 8 31.06 4.40 12.94
C ASN A 8 30.73 3.05 13.56
N PHE A 9 30.55 2.00 12.76
CA PHE A 9 30.08 0.70 13.24
C PHE A 9 31.02 -0.46 12.88
N GLY A 10 31.91 -0.30 11.91
CA GLY A 10 32.77 -1.36 11.39
C GLY A 10 32.05 -2.35 10.47
N THR A 11 30.89 -2.88 10.91
CA THR A 11 30.10 -3.87 10.15
C THR A 11 28.60 -3.60 10.23
N SER A 12 27.84 -4.11 9.26
CA SER A 12 26.38 -4.02 9.27
C SER A 12 25.76 -4.74 10.48
N LYS A 13 26.39 -5.82 10.97
CA LYS A 13 25.94 -6.53 12.19
C LYS A 13 26.05 -5.64 13.43
N LYS A 14 27.18 -4.93 13.60
CA LYS A 14 27.37 -3.98 14.69
C LYS A 14 26.41 -2.78 14.57
N TRP A 15 26.19 -2.27 13.35
CA TRP A 15 25.18 -1.25 13.10
C TRP A 15 23.77 -1.70 13.51
N ALA A 16 23.39 -2.94 13.17
CA ALA A 16 22.07 -3.47 13.51
C ALA A 16 21.89 -3.62 15.02
N GLN A 17 22.89 -4.17 15.72
CA GLN A 17 22.89 -4.26 17.19
C GLN A 17 22.80 -2.89 17.86
N PHE A 18 23.54 -1.90 17.34
CA PHE A 18 23.45 -0.53 17.82
C PHE A 18 22.04 0.04 17.58
N SER A 19 21.49 -0.16 16.38
CA SER A 19 20.21 0.42 15.99
C SER A 19 19.03 -0.17 16.78
N THR A 20 19.01 -1.48 17.03
CA THR A 20 17.93 -2.10 17.84
C THR A 20 17.95 -1.59 19.28
N LYS A 21 19.14 -1.47 19.88
CA LYS A 21 19.31 -0.86 21.21
C LYS A 21 18.90 0.61 21.25
N LEU A 22 19.27 1.38 20.22
CA LEU A 22 18.90 2.79 20.10
C LEU A 22 17.38 2.97 20.04
N LEU A 23 16.72 2.18 19.20
CA LEU A 23 15.26 2.20 19.06
C LEU A 23 14.58 1.85 20.38
N ALA A 24 14.98 0.75 21.03
CA ALA A 24 14.44 0.34 22.31
C ALA A 24 14.65 1.41 23.40
N LYS A 25 15.85 2.02 23.45
CA LYS A 25 16.18 3.10 24.40
C LYS A 25 15.22 4.29 24.28
N TYR A 26 14.74 4.60 23.09
CA TYR A 26 13.80 5.70 22.84
C TYR A 26 12.33 5.26 22.79
N GLY A 27 12.01 4.04 23.24
CA GLY A 27 10.65 3.56 23.37
C GLY A 27 10.02 3.04 22.06
N PHE A 28 10.79 2.89 20.99
CA PHE A 28 10.31 2.18 19.80
C PHE A 28 10.29 0.68 20.06
N ASN A 29 9.13 0.06 19.84
CA ASN A 29 8.91 -1.38 20.04
C ASN A 29 9.09 -2.20 18.75
N GLY A 30 9.35 -1.54 17.63
CA GLY A 30 9.40 -2.20 16.34
C GLY A 30 10.02 -1.38 15.23
N THR A 31 10.17 -2.01 14.07
CA THR A 31 10.72 -1.41 12.86
C THR A 31 9.64 -1.32 11.77
N GLY A 32 9.59 -0.17 11.08
CA GLY A 32 8.62 0.09 10.02
C GLY A 32 8.95 -0.62 8.69
N ALA A 33 8.18 -0.27 7.66
CA ALA A 33 8.41 -0.72 6.29
C ALA A 33 9.82 -0.35 5.81
N TRP A 34 10.33 -1.13 4.84
CA TRP A 34 11.66 -0.97 4.24
C TRP A 34 12.86 -1.11 5.20
N SER A 35 12.63 -1.73 6.36
CA SER A 35 13.70 -2.09 7.29
C SER A 35 14.55 -3.25 6.75
N SER A 36 15.82 -3.32 7.16
CA SER A 36 16.72 -4.45 6.86
C SER A 36 16.38 -5.65 7.75
N ASN A 37 15.19 -6.22 7.59
CA ASN A 37 14.58 -7.21 8.49
C ASN A 37 15.53 -8.39 8.77
N SER A 38 16.11 -9.03 7.75
CA SER A 38 17.02 -10.18 7.95
C SER A 38 18.22 -9.85 8.85
N LEU A 39 18.72 -8.61 8.79
CA LEU A 39 19.86 -8.16 9.58
C LEU A 39 19.45 -7.76 11.00
N LEU A 40 18.33 -7.05 11.16
CA LEU A 40 17.83 -6.58 12.46
C LEU A 40 17.31 -7.74 13.32
N LYS A 41 16.65 -8.73 12.70
CA LYS A 41 16.16 -9.95 13.37
C LYS A 41 17.27 -10.89 13.81
N ALA A 42 18.48 -10.77 13.25
CA ALA A 42 19.64 -11.55 13.65
C ALA A 42 20.35 -11.00 14.91
N THR A 43 19.86 -9.89 15.47
CA THR A 43 20.37 -9.34 16.72
C THR A 43 19.80 -10.09 17.93
N ALA A 44 20.46 -9.99 19.09
CA ALA A 44 19.96 -10.57 20.34
C ALA A 44 18.72 -9.83 20.86
N ASP A 45 18.73 -8.49 20.74
CA ASP A 45 17.65 -7.59 21.16
C ASP A 45 16.64 -7.40 20.01
N LYS A 46 15.93 -8.46 19.64
CA LYS A 46 14.98 -8.44 18.51
C LYS A 46 13.83 -7.49 18.77
N LEU A 47 13.47 -6.72 17.74
CA LEU A 47 12.29 -5.86 17.71
C LEU A 47 11.22 -6.49 16.82
N VAL A 48 9.95 -6.17 17.10
CA VAL A 48 8.85 -6.50 16.20
C VAL A 48 9.07 -5.82 14.85
N TYR A 49 8.72 -6.46 13.74
CA TYR A 49 8.95 -5.90 12.42
C TYR A 49 7.73 -6.07 11.52
N THR A 50 7.67 -5.23 10.48
CA THR A 50 6.68 -5.35 9.41
C THR A 50 7.37 -5.74 8.11
N GLN A 51 6.68 -6.53 7.29
CA GLN A 51 7.18 -6.91 5.98
C GLN A 51 6.42 -6.15 4.90
N LYS A 52 7.15 -5.43 4.05
CA LYS A 52 6.58 -4.67 2.93
C LYS A 52 6.72 -5.46 1.65
N TRP A 53 5.62 -5.64 0.94
CA TRP A 53 5.56 -6.28 -0.36
C TRP A 53 5.28 -5.27 -1.48
N SER A 54 5.21 -5.74 -2.71
CA SER A 54 4.78 -4.93 -3.83
C SER A 54 3.94 -5.76 -4.77
N PHE A 55 2.77 -6.21 -4.33
CA PHE A 55 1.90 -7.09 -5.13
C PHE A 55 1.50 -6.41 -6.44
N MET A 56 0.82 -5.26 -6.38
CA MET A 56 0.43 -4.49 -7.55
C MET A 56 1.63 -3.91 -8.28
N GLY A 57 2.62 -3.40 -7.53
CA GLY A 57 3.81 -2.82 -8.16
C GLY A 57 4.66 -3.83 -8.92
N SER A 58 4.81 -5.06 -8.42
CA SER A 58 5.54 -6.12 -9.13
C SER A 58 4.76 -6.64 -10.33
N PHE A 59 3.44 -6.77 -10.21
CA PHE A 59 2.59 -7.14 -11.33
C PHE A 59 2.62 -6.08 -12.44
N GLY A 60 2.52 -4.80 -12.07
CA GLY A 60 2.65 -3.69 -13.00
C GLY A 60 4.00 -3.69 -13.72
N ARG A 61 5.10 -4.03 -13.03
CA ARG A 61 6.42 -4.20 -13.66
C ARG A 61 6.45 -5.36 -14.65
N SER A 62 5.89 -6.53 -14.31
CA SER A 62 5.88 -7.68 -15.23
C SER A 62 5.10 -7.39 -16.50
N LYS A 63 4.11 -6.49 -16.44
CA LYS A 63 3.33 -6.02 -17.59
C LYS A 63 3.88 -4.75 -18.26
N LYS A 64 5.00 -4.21 -17.77
CA LYS A 64 5.57 -2.93 -18.23
C LYS A 64 4.57 -1.75 -18.17
N LEU A 65 3.66 -1.79 -17.19
CA LEU A 65 2.61 -0.79 -16.96
C LEU A 65 2.95 0.19 -15.83
N VAL A 66 4.20 0.29 -15.42
CA VAL A 66 4.60 1.20 -14.35
C VAL A 66 5.82 2.02 -14.70
N ARG A 67 5.86 3.22 -14.12
CA ARG A 67 7.04 4.10 -14.09
C ARG A 67 7.30 4.56 -12.67
N GLN A 68 8.55 4.86 -12.35
CA GLN A 68 8.89 5.40 -11.04
C GLN A 68 8.36 6.83 -10.90
N GLU A 69 7.71 7.13 -9.78
CA GLU A 69 7.34 8.47 -9.33
C GLU A 69 8.03 8.75 -7.98
N PRO A 70 8.09 10.00 -7.51
CA PRO A 70 8.55 10.28 -6.15
C PRO A 70 7.66 9.55 -5.11
N GLY A 71 8.25 8.68 -4.30
CA GLY A 71 7.57 7.96 -3.22
C GLY A 71 6.74 6.72 -3.62
N HIS A 72 6.25 6.65 -4.86
CA HIS A 72 5.38 5.55 -5.31
C HIS A 72 5.60 5.16 -6.78
N LEU A 73 4.77 4.24 -7.29
CA LEU A 73 4.74 3.87 -8.71
C LEU A 73 3.60 4.61 -9.42
N GLY A 74 3.89 5.12 -10.62
CA GLY A 74 2.90 5.65 -11.54
C GLY A 74 2.37 4.57 -12.48
N TYR A 75 1.10 4.67 -12.86
CA TYR A 75 0.40 3.74 -13.77
C TYR A 75 -0.25 4.54 -14.92
N PRO A 76 -0.43 3.94 -16.11
CA PRO A 76 -1.20 4.53 -17.20
C PRO A 76 -2.56 5.04 -16.71
N ASN A 77 -2.86 6.30 -17.02
CA ASN A 77 -4.05 7.01 -16.54
C ASN A 77 -4.30 6.89 -15.03
N LYS A 78 -3.29 6.64 -14.20
CA LYS A 78 -3.42 6.42 -12.75
C LYS A 78 -4.37 5.26 -12.39
N CYS A 79 -4.57 4.31 -13.30
CA CYS A 79 -5.41 3.13 -13.11
C CYS A 79 -4.52 1.92 -12.84
N ILE A 80 -4.69 1.28 -11.67
CA ILE A 80 -4.01 0.03 -11.37
C ILE A 80 -4.64 -1.11 -12.19
N PRO A 81 -3.86 -2.06 -12.74
CA PRO A 81 -4.38 -3.18 -13.54
C PRO A 81 -4.97 -4.29 -12.66
N VAL A 82 -5.81 -3.94 -11.69
CA VAL A 82 -6.41 -4.88 -10.72
C VAL A 82 -7.37 -5.89 -11.37
N PHE A 83 -8.01 -5.49 -12.48
CA PHE A 83 -8.94 -6.34 -13.23
C PHE A 83 -8.26 -7.18 -14.31
N HIS A 84 -6.93 -7.15 -14.39
CA HIS A 84 -6.21 -8.00 -15.32
C HIS A 84 -6.38 -9.48 -14.89
N PRO A 85 -6.75 -10.41 -15.79
CA PRO A 85 -7.08 -11.79 -15.42
C PRO A 85 -5.92 -12.54 -14.73
N GLU A 86 -4.68 -12.26 -15.12
CA GLU A 86 -3.48 -12.85 -14.48
C GLU A 86 -3.15 -12.26 -13.08
N PHE A 87 -3.80 -11.19 -12.62
CA PHE A 87 -3.41 -10.53 -11.37
C PHE A 87 -3.59 -11.44 -10.15
N GLU A 88 -4.68 -12.20 -10.10
CA GLU A 88 -5.00 -13.09 -8.98
C GLU A 88 -3.99 -14.25 -8.88
N GLU A 89 -3.71 -14.91 -10.00
CA GLU A 89 -2.68 -15.97 -10.06
C GLU A 89 -1.28 -15.42 -9.78
N PHE A 90 -0.95 -14.21 -10.26
CA PHE A 90 0.30 -13.55 -9.92
C PHE A 90 0.43 -13.34 -8.42
N CYS A 91 -0.63 -12.85 -7.76
CA CYS A 91 -0.61 -12.62 -6.32
C CYS A 91 -0.40 -13.92 -5.54
N ASP A 92 -1.08 -15.01 -5.92
CA ASP A 92 -0.88 -16.32 -5.31
C ASP A 92 0.59 -16.76 -5.39
N ASN A 93 1.16 -16.71 -6.60
CA ASN A 93 2.55 -17.10 -6.82
C ASN A 93 3.55 -16.19 -6.09
N TYR A 94 3.30 -14.88 -6.07
CA TYR A 94 4.15 -13.93 -5.36
C TYR A 94 4.11 -14.13 -3.84
N ALA A 95 2.94 -14.51 -3.31
CA ALA A 95 2.74 -14.70 -1.88
C ALA A 95 3.44 -15.94 -1.30
N LYS A 96 3.88 -16.90 -2.13
CA LYS A 96 4.68 -18.07 -1.68
C LYS A 96 5.92 -17.68 -0.87
N LYS A 97 6.49 -16.49 -1.12
CA LYS A 97 7.63 -15.94 -0.39
C LYS A 97 7.35 -15.70 1.10
N LEU A 98 6.08 -15.51 1.48
CA LEU A 98 5.71 -15.26 2.88
C LEU A 98 5.95 -16.48 3.77
N ALA A 99 6.00 -17.68 3.17
CA ALA A 99 6.21 -18.92 3.92
C ALA A 99 7.55 -18.94 4.69
N GLU A 100 8.54 -18.15 4.27
CA GLU A 100 9.84 -18.02 4.96
C GLU A 100 9.71 -17.50 6.39
N THR A 101 8.73 -16.64 6.66
CA THR A 101 8.56 -15.98 7.97
C THR A 101 7.21 -16.24 8.62
N LYS A 102 6.40 -17.16 8.09
CA LYS A 102 5.01 -17.39 8.53
C LYS A 102 4.86 -17.84 9.99
N ASP A 103 5.93 -18.33 10.60
CA ASP A 103 5.95 -18.78 12.00
C ASP A 103 6.83 -17.89 12.90
N ASP A 104 7.36 -16.77 12.39
CA ASP A 104 8.23 -15.86 13.15
C ASP A 104 7.39 -14.94 14.06
N PRO A 105 7.40 -15.11 15.40
CA PRO A 105 6.52 -14.35 16.29
C PRO A 105 6.88 -12.86 16.38
N TYR A 106 8.03 -12.44 15.82
CA TYR A 106 8.40 -11.03 15.76
C TYR A 106 7.81 -10.32 14.52
N LEU A 107 7.23 -11.05 13.58
CA LEU A 107 6.54 -10.44 12.45
C LEU A 107 5.17 -9.91 12.92
N LEU A 108 4.97 -8.59 12.83
CA LEU A 108 3.65 -8.01 13.10
C LEU A 108 2.67 -8.31 11.98
N GLY A 109 3.12 -8.15 10.74
CA GLY A 109 2.24 -8.26 9.57
C GLY A 109 2.84 -7.75 8.27
N HIS A 110 2.01 -7.83 7.24
CA HIS A 110 2.36 -7.63 5.84
C HIS A 110 1.67 -6.39 5.26
N PHE A 111 2.45 -5.43 4.76
CA PHE A 111 1.94 -4.41 3.85
C PHE A 111 1.93 -4.97 2.43
N SER A 112 0.81 -4.91 1.72
CA SER A 112 0.66 -5.44 0.37
C SER A 112 1.38 -4.57 -0.68
N ASP A 113 1.27 -3.25 -0.56
CA ASP A 113 1.92 -2.26 -1.41
C ASP A 113 2.17 -0.95 -0.63
N ASN A 114 2.57 0.10 -1.34
CA ASN A 114 2.72 1.45 -0.82
C ASN A 114 2.06 2.43 -1.77
N GLU A 115 1.18 3.29 -1.24
CA GLU A 115 0.71 4.51 -1.92
C GLU A 115 0.15 4.28 -3.34
N LEU A 116 -0.75 3.31 -3.49
CA LEU A 116 -1.44 3.10 -4.76
C LEU A 116 -2.18 4.38 -5.19
N PRO A 117 -2.25 4.67 -6.51
CA PRO A 117 -2.86 5.90 -7.00
C PRO A 117 -4.35 5.93 -6.69
N VAL A 118 -4.81 7.06 -6.16
CA VAL A 118 -6.23 7.32 -5.91
C VAL A 118 -6.62 8.67 -6.49
N VAL A 119 -7.54 8.64 -7.45
CA VAL A 119 -8.10 9.82 -8.12
C VAL A 119 -9.61 9.70 -8.19
N PHE A 120 -10.31 10.83 -8.04
CA PHE A 120 -11.77 10.85 -7.98
C PHE A 120 -12.41 10.33 -9.27
N ASP A 121 -11.84 10.71 -10.41
CA ASP A 121 -12.25 10.37 -11.77
C ASP A 121 -11.66 9.02 -12.25
N MET A 122 -11.38 8.07 -11.34
CA MET A 122 -10.78 6.78 -11.70
C MET A 122 -11.66 5.97 -12.66
N LEU A 123 -12.99 6.08 -12.54
CA LEU A 123 -13.95 5.46 -13.45
C LEU A 123 -13.79 6.03 -14.88
N ASP A 124 -13.81 7.36 -15.00
CA ASP A 124 -13.67 8.08 -16.26
C ASP A 124 -12.34 7.72 -16.96
N ARG A 125 -11.26 7.68 -16.17
CA ARG A 125 -9.91 7.30 -16.64
C ARG A 125 -9.85 5.84 -17.10
N SER A 126 -10.55 4.95 -16.41
CA SER A 126 -10.61 3.53 -16.78
C SER A 126 -11.38 3.33 -18.09
N LEU A 127 -12.47 4.07 -18.29
CA LEU A 127 -13.24 4.11 -19.55
C LEU A 127 -12.48 4.80 -20.70
N SER A 128 -11.36 5.44 -20.41
CA SER A 128 -10.46 6.07 -21.39
C SER A 128 -9.16 5.29 -21.60
N LEU A 129 -9.02 4.08 -21.04
CA LEU A 129 -7.89 3.21 -21.32
C LEU A 129 -7.96 2.65 -22.74
N ASP A 130 -6.80 2.45 -23.36
CA ASP A 130 -6.70 1.86 -24.69
C ASP A 130 -7.22 0.42 -24.70
N ALA A 131 -8.38 0.21 -25.31
CA ALA A 131 -9.04 -1.09 -25.44
C ALA A 131 -8.31 -2.05 -26.40
N ASN A 132 -7.40 -1.55 -27.23
CA ASN A 132 -6.59 -2.37 -28.14
C ASN A 132 -5.29 -2.84 -27.49
N ASN A 133 -4.85 -2.19 -26.41
CA ASN A 133 -3.68 -2.63 -25.67
C ASN A 133 -3.99 -3.93 -24.89
N PRO A 134 -3.17 -4.99 -25.03
CA PRO A 134 -3.49 -6.31 -24.49
C PRO A 134 -3.60 -6.36 -22.96
N ASP A 135 -2.91 -5.48 -22.23
CA ASP A 135 -2.92 -5.46 -20.77
C ASP A 135 -3.84 -4.35 -20.21
N LEU A 136 -3.98 -3.21 -20.89
CA LEU A 136 -4.84 -2.10 -20.44
C LEU A 136 -6.33 -2.33 -20.71
N ARG A 137 -6.67 -3.09 -21.75
CA ARG A 137 -8.06 -3.35 -22.14
C ARG A 137 -8.93 -3.91 -21.02
N TYR A 138 -8.35 -4.66 -20.09
CA TYR A 138 -9.10 -5.25 -18.98
C TYR A 138 -9.64 -4.21 -18.00
N GLY A 139 -8.90 -3.10 -17.80
CA GLY A 139 -9.39 -1.97 -17.01
C GLY A 139 -10.58 -1.28 -17.68
N TYR A 140 -10.52 -1.08 -18.99
CA TYR A 140 -11.62 -0.54 -19.79
C TYR A 140 -12.86 -1.45 -19.73
N VAL A 141 -12.69 -2.74 -20.05
CA VAL A 141 -13.79 -3.72 -20.08
C VAL A 141 -14.45 -3.84 -18.71
N ALA A 142 -13.66 -3.91 -17.63
CA ALA A 142 -14.21 -3.97 -16.28
C ALA A 142 -15.01 -2.72 -15.90
N ALA A 143 -14.50 -1.53 -16.23
CA ALA A 143 -15.20 -0.27 -15.96
C ALA A 143 -16.51 -0.15 -16.76
N LYS A 144 -16.48 -0.52 -18.05
CA LYS A 144 -17.67 -0.51 -18.93
C LYS A 144 -18.74 -1.48 -18.42
N ASN A 145 -18.36 -2.73 -18.15
CA ASN A 145 -19.30 -3.74 -17.66
C ASN A 145 -19.88 -3.35 -16.30
N TRP A 146 -19.06 -2.78 -15.42
CA TRP A 146 -19.51 -2.31 -14.11
C TRP A 146 -20.53 -1.18 -14.22
N LEU A 147 -20.25 -0.16 -15.05
CA LEU A 147 -21.14 0.99 -15.23
C LEU A 147 -22.44 0.59 -15.94
N ASP A 148 -22.34 -0.24 -16.98
CA ASP A 148 -23.50 -0.76 -17.71
C ASP A 148 -24.44 -1.52 -16.78
N LYS A 149 -23.88 -2.41 -15.95
CA LYS A 149 -24.66 -3.16 -14.95
C LYS A 149 -25.30 -2.23 -13.94
N ARG A 150 -24.57 -1.22 -13.46
CA ARG A 150 -25.07 -0.25 -12.47
C ARG A 150 -26.20 0.62 -13.02
N LYS A 151 -26.13 1.00 -14.30
CA LYS A 151 -27.13 1.86 -14.97
C LYS A 151 -28.22 1.07 -15.70
N LYS A 152 -28.07 -0.25 -15.82
CA LYS A 152 -28.97 -1.16 -16.56
C LYS A 152 -29.16 -0.76 -18.03
N LYS A 153 -28.10 -0.23 -18.65
CA LYS A 153 -28.07 0.17 -20.07
C LYS A 153 -26.63 0.17 -20.58
N SER A 154 -26.43 0.28 -21.90
CA SER A 154 -25.10 0.62 -22.42
C SER A 154 -24.79 2.08 -22.09
N THR A 155 -23.63 2.32 -21.48
CA THR A 155 -23.19 3.61 -20.95
C THR A 155 -21.95 4.16 -21.64
N GLY A 156 -21.79 5.48 -21.59
CA GLY A 156 -20.57 6.21 -21.94
C GLY A 156 -20.14 7.19 -20.86
N LEU A 157 -19.13 8.02 -21.15
CA LEU A 157 -18.60 8.99 -20.18
C LEU A 157 -19.64 9.99 -19.68
N SER A 158 -20.63 10.35 -20.51
CA SER A 158 -21.71 11.28 -20.15
C SER A 158 -22.71 10.71 -19.14
N ASP A 159 -22.71 9.39 -18.90
CA ASP A 159 -23.60 8.74 -17.93
C ASP A 159 -23.03 8.70 -16.50
N ILE A 160 -21.77 9.09 -16.33
CA ILE A 160 -21.05 9.02 -15.06
C ILE A 160 -21.53 10.12 -14.11
N THR A 161 -21.85 9.72 -12.89
CA THR A 161 -22.11 10.64 -11.76
C THR A 161 -21.02 10.54 -10.70
N ASP A 162 -20.98 11.50 -9.80
CA ASP A 162 -20.08 11.47 -8.64
C ASP A 162 -20.34 10.26 -7.72
N ALA A 163 -21.59 9.79 -7.64
CA ALA A 163 -21.92 8.57 -6.92
C ALA A 163 -21.31 7.33 -7.59
N ASP A 164 -21.23 7.31 -8.92
CA ASP A 164 -20.60 6.22 -9.67
C ASP A 164 -19.09 6.24 -9.48
N ARG A 165 -18.46 7.42 -9.51
CA ARG A 165 -17.02 7.60 -9.24
C ARG A 165 -16.62 7.05 -7.87
N LYS A 166 -17.36 7.42 -6.83
CA LYS A 166 -17.17 6.90 -5.47
C LYS A 166 -17.37 5.38 -5.40
N ALA A 167 -18.49 4.88 -5.92
CA ALA A 167 -18.78 3.44 -5.90
C ALA A 167 -17.73 2.62 -6.69
N PHE A 168 -17.15 3.19 -7.76
CA PHE A 168 -16.08 2.55 -8.52
C PHE A 168 -14.76 2.52 -7.74
N LEU A 169 -14.43 3.56 -6.96
CA LEU A 169 -13.29 3.50 -6.03
C LEU A 169 -13.45 2.36 -5.03
N GLU A 170 -14.64 2.19 -4.45
CA GLU A 170 -14.93 1.07 -3.55
C GLU A 170 -14.74 -0.28 -4.26
N TYR A 171 -15.21 -0.41 -5.50
CA TYR A 171 -15.08 -1.62 -6.31
C TYR A 171 -13.62 -1.97 -6.61
N VAL A 172 -12.81 -1.00 -7.06
CA VAL A 172 -11.38 -1.19 -7.35
C VAL A 172 -10.62 -1.66 -6.11
N PHE A 173 -10.83 -1.00 -4.98
CA PHE A 173 -10.11 -1.31 -3.75
C PHE A 173 -10.62 -2.58 -3.06
N GLU A 174 -11.91 -2.90 -3.18
CA GLU A 174 -12.43 -4.20 -2.76
C GLU A 174 -11.69 -5.30 -3.51
N THR A 175 -11.61 -5.21 -4.83
CA THR A 175 -11.06 -6.30 -5.64
C THR A 175 -9.58 -6.46 -5.36
N TYR A 176 -8.86 -5.35 -5.21
CA TYR A 176 -7.46 -5.35 -4.81
C TYR A 176 -7.24 -5.99 -3.44
N TYR A 177 -7.99 -5.56 -2.41
CA TYR A 177 -7.80 -6.06 -1.05
C TYR A 177 -8.26 -7.51 -0.89
N ARG A 178 -9.34 -7.92 -1.56
CA ARG A 178 -9.77 -9.32 -1.61
C ARG A 178 -8.64 -10.21 -2.12
N ILE A 179 -8.13 -9.93 -3.32
CA ILE A 179 -7.11 -10.74 -3.99
C ILE A 179 -5.83 -10.81 -3.15
N THR A 180 -5.30 -9.65 -2.76
CA THR A 180 -4.01 -9.59 -2.05
C THR A 180 -4.09 -10.20 -0.65
N THR A 181 -5.18 -9.96 0.09
CA THR A 181 -5.37 -10.55 1.42
C THR A 181 -5.57 -12.06 1.34
N GLN A 182 -6.35 -12.56 0.37
CA GLN A 182 -6.52 -14.00 0.17
C GLN A 182 -5.18 -14.69 -0.13
N ALA A 183 -4.37 -14.10 -1.02
CA ALA A 183 -3.04 -14.61 -1.32
C ALA A 183 -2.13 -14.61 -0.09
N ILE A 184 -2.12 -13.52 0.69
CA ILE A 184 -1.34 -13.45 1.95
C ILE A 184 -1.79 -14.55 2.91
N ARG A 185 -3.10 -14.65 3.20
CA ARG A 185 -3.67 -15.61 4.15
C ARG A 185 -3.40 -17.07 3.79
N LYS A 186 -3.30 -17.38 2.50
CA LYS A 186 -2.98 -18.74 2.03
C LYS A 186 -1.58 -19.19 2.44
N TYR A 187 -0.61 -18.27 2.48
CA TYR A 187 0.79 -18.61 2.78
C TYR A 187 1.26 -18.11 4.16
N ASP A 188 0.50 -17.22 4.79
CA ASP A 188 0.66 -16.76 6.17
C ASP A 188 -0.70 -16.37 6.76
N SER A 189 -1.29 -17.31 7.52
CA SER A 189 -2.58 -17.12 8.18
C SER A 189 -2.46 -16.51 9.58
N LYS A 190 -1.25 -16.33 10.12
CA LYS A 190 -1.00 -15.97 11.52
C LYS A 190 -0.77 -14.47 11.72
N HIS A 191 -0.11 -13.82 10.78
CA HIS A 191 0.27 -12.42 10.90
C HIS A 191 -0.76 -11.45 10.30
N LEU A 192 -0.69 -10.17 10.67
CA LEU A 192 -1.68 -9.19 10.27
C LEU A 192 -1.59 -8.84 8.78
N CYS A 193 -2.74 -8.69 8.13
CA CYS A 193 -2.87 -8.05 6.82
C CYS A 193 -3.04 -6.54 7.02
N LEU A 194 -1.99 -5.78 6.70
CA LEU A 194 -1.90 -4.33 6.99
C LEU A 194 -2.28 -3.44 5.80
N GLY A 195 -2.48 -4.01 4.61
CA GLY A 195 -2.94 -3.28 3.42
C GLY A 195 -1.85 -2.45 2.72
N SER A 196 -2.28 -1.44 1.95
CA SER A 196 -1.46 -0.77 0.94
C SER A 196 -0.89 0.59 1.33
N ARG A 197 -0.93 0.95 2.62
CA ARG A 197 -0.43 2.23 3.15
C ARG A 197 -1.09 3.40 2.43
N LEU A 198 -2.39 3.56 2.68
CA LEU A 198 -3.21 4.59 2.04
C LEU A 198 -2.62 5.98 2.27
N HIS A 199 -2.73 6.86 1.28
CA HIS A 199 -2.11 8.20 1.34
C HIS A 199 -2.93 9.24 0.56
N GLY A 200 -2.55 10.51 0.74
CA GLY A 200 -3.07 11.61 -0.07
C GLY A 200 -4.60 11.67 -0.06
N ARG A 201 -5.22 11.67 -1.26
CA ARG A 201 -6.67 11.77 -1.41
C ARG A 201 -7.42 10.55 -0.88
N ALA A 202 -6.79 9.37 -0.84
CA ALA A 202 -7.41 8.16 -0.32
C ALA A 202 -7.97 8.35 1.10
N LEU A 203 -7.29 9.17 1.91
CA LEU A 203 -7.63 9.43 3.30
C LEU A 203 -8.93 10.20 3.50
N GLY A 204 -9.55 10.68 2.41
CA GLY A 204 -10.84 11.37 2.42
C GLY A 204 -11.98 10.59 1.79
N TYR A 205 -11.78 9.33 1.39
CA TYR A 205 -12.82 8.51 0.74
C TYR A 205 -13.27 7.35 1.63
N PRO A 206 -14.42 7.49 2.34
CA PRO A 206 -15.08 6.42 3.10
C PRO A 206 -15.16 5.08 2.35
N GLU A 207 -15.42 5.14 1.05
CA GLU A 207 -15.49 4.02 0.10
C GLU A 207 -14.28 3.09 0.18
N ILE A 208 -13.07 3.67 0.25
CA ILE A 208 -11.82 2.92 0.28
C ILE A 208 -11.63 2.28 1.66
N PHE A 209 -12.06 2.95 2.74
CA PHE A 209 -11.99 2.40 4.09
C PHE A 209 -13.00 1.26 4.30
N ARG A 210 -14.21 1.36 3.75
CA ARG A 210 -15.17 0.24 3.72
C ARG A 210 -14.61 -0.97 2.98
N ALA A 211 -14.01 -0.76 1.81
CA ALA A 211 -13.33 -1.82 1.07
C ALA A 211 -12.18 -2.45 1.87
N ALA A 212 -11.33 -1.62 2.48
CA ALA A 212 -10.22 -2.08 3.31
C ALA A 212 -10.71 -2.91 4.52
N GLY A 213 -11.74 -2.43 5.21
CA GLY A 213 -12.29 -3.04 6.43
C GLY A 213 -12.84 -4.46 6.25
N ARG A 214 -13.33 -4.78 5.04
CA ARG A 214 -13.81 -6.12 4.67
C ARG A 214 -12.72 -7.18 4.65
N HIS A 215 -11.45 -6.80 4.51
CA HIS A 215 -10.36 -7.75 4.28
C HIS A 215 -9.18 -7.59 5.26
N LEU A 216 -8.82 -6.36 5.61
CA LEU A 216 -7.64 -6.08 6.43
C LEU A 216 -7.93 -6.26 7.93
N ASP A 217 -6.88 -6.61 8.69
CA ASP A 217 -6.96 -6.60 10.15
C ASP A 217 -6.74 -5.20 10.72
N VAL A 218 -5.82 -4.46 10.10
CA VAL A 218 -5.45 -3.08 10.45
C VAL A 218 -5.28 -2.28 9.17
N VAL A 219 -5.90 -1.11 9.08
CA VAL A 219 -5.73 -0.22 7.92
C VAL A 219 -4.47 0.63 8.09
N SER A 220 -3.50 0.50 7.19
CA SER A 220 -2.29 1.35 7.20
C SER A 220 -2.49 2.66 6.45
N VAL A 221 -1.98 3.76 7.02
CA VAL A 221 -2.13 5.13 6.52
C VAL A 221 -0.81 5.89 6.60
N ASN A 222 -0.35 6.45 5.48
CA ASN A 222 0.70 7.45 5.43
C ASN A 222 0.07 8.85 5.59
N TYR A 223 0.32 9.52 6.71
CA TYR A 223 -0.39 10.76 7.05
C TYR A 223 0.54 11.98 7.00
N TYR A 224 0.66 12.54 5.80
CA TYR A 224 1.42 13.75 5.53
C TYR A 224 0.54 15.00 5.42
N ARG A 225 1.19 16.17 5.37
CA ARG A 225 0.57 17.48 5.11
C ARG A 225 -0.52 17.85 6.13
N ALA A 226 -0.31 17.44 7.37
CA ALA A 226 -1.12 17.81 8.52
C ALA A 226 -0.20 18.17 9.68
N TRP A 227 -0.54 19.25 10.40
CA TRP A 227 0.20 19.64 11.60
C TRP A 227 0.00 18.66 12.75
N GLY A 228 -1.18 18.06 12.83
CA GLY A 228 -1.51 17.04 13.80
C GLY A 228 -2.63 16.13 13.28
N PRO A 229 -2.91 15.03 14.01
CA PRO A 229 -3.95 14.09 13.62
C PRO A 229 -5.33 14.77 13.67
N SER A 230 -6.11 14.65 12.60
CA SER A 230 -7.49 15.17 12.56
C SER A 230 -8.46 14.17 13.20
N PRO A 231 -9.15 14.54 14.30
CA PRO A 231 -10.11 13.64 14.95
C PRO A 231 -11.23 13.19 14.02
N LYS A 232 -11.73 14.10 13.16
CA LYS A 232 -12.77 13.80 12.16
C LYS A 232 -12.32 12.72 11.17
N LYS A 233 -11.08 12.83 10.65
CA LYS A 233 -10.55 11.83 9.70
C LYS A 233 -10.34 10.48 10.38
N MET A 234 -9.70 10.48 11.55
CA MET A 234 -9.45 9.25 12.31
C MET A 234 -10.75 8.53 12.67
N LYS A 235 -11.78 9.29 13.07
CA LYS A 235 -13.11 8.73 13.32
C LYS A 235 -13.70 8.11 12.05
N MET A 236 -13.64 8.81 10.91
CA MET A 236 -14.10 8.26 9.63
C MET A 236 -13.35 6.98 9.27
N TRP A 237 -12.03 6.93 9.44
CA TRP A 237 -11.25 5.72 9.14
C TRP A 237 -11.67 4.53 9.99
N ALA A 238 -11.87 4.75 11.29
CA ALA A 238 -12.31 3.70 12.22
C ALA A 238 -13.75 3.26 11.95
N ASP A 239 -14.68 4.21 11.79
CA ASP A 239 -16.10 3.93 11.58
C ASP A 239 -16.34 3.18 10.25
N GLU A 240 -15.76 3.67 9.15
CA GLU A 240 -16.02 3.13 7.82
C GLU A 240 -15.32 1.79 7.58
N SER A 241 -14.13 1.59 8.16
CA SER A 241 -13.46 0.29 8.07
C SER A 241 -13.96 -0.73 9.09
N GLY A 242 -14.47 -0.29 10.24
CA GLY A 242 -14.72 -1.18 11.38
C GLY A 242 -13.45 -1.85 11.91
N ARG A 243 -12.27 -1.30 11.61
CA ARG A 243 -10.96 -1.83 11.97
C ARG A 243 -10.11 -0.77 12.67
N PRO A 244 -9.13 -1.18 13.50
CA PRO A 244 -8.07 -0.27 13.91
C PRO A 244 -7.27 0.20 12.69
N PHE A 245 -6.61 1.35 12.82
CA PHE A 245 -5.67 1.85 11.82
C PHE A 245 -4.30 2.12 12.45
N ILE A 246 -3.27 2.13 11.62
CA ILE A 246 -1.90 2.47 12.01
C ILE A 246 -1.34 3.54 11.08
N ILE A 247 -0.84 4.64 11.66
CA ILE A 247 -0.12 5.66 10.88
C ILE A 247 1.29 5.12 10.63
N THR A 248 1.61 4.88 9.36
CA THR A 248 2.84 4.21 8.95
C THR A 248 3.92 5.13 8.43
N GLU A 249 3.57 6.38 8.13
CA GLU A 249 4.53 7.44 7.83
C GLU A 249 3.99 8.81 8.27
N TRP A 250 4.89 9.60 8.83
CA TRP A 250 4.79 11.04 9.03
C TRP A 250 6.22 11.55 9.32
N TYR A 251 6.52 12.81 8.99
CA TYR A 251 7.74 13.48 9.46
C TYR A 251 7.64 14.99 9.23
N ALA A 252 8.56 15.73 9.84
CA ALA A 252 8.89 17.12 9.50
C ALA A 252 10.40 17.21 9.21
N LYS A 253 10.83 18.25 8.49
CA LYS A 253 12.25 18.50 8.21
C LYS A 253 12.70 19.76 8.92
N GLY A 254 13.85 19.70 9.59
CA GLY A 254 14.49 20.85 10.19
C GLY A 254 15.08 21.77 9.12
N GLN A 255 14.70 23.04 9.12
CA GLN A 255 15.31 24.05 8.24
C GLN A 255 16.80 24.26 8.57
N ASP A 256 17.16 24.06 9.83
CA ASP A 256 18.50 24.11 10.40
C ASP A 256 19.38 22.90 10.07
N SER A 257 18.85 21.88 9.37
CA SER A 257 19.60 20.65 9.08
C SER A 257 20.74 20.83 8.06
N GLY A 258 20.81 21.98 7.38
CA GLY A 258 21.75 22.23 6.29
C GLY A 258 21.51 21.39 5.03
N LEU A 259 20.35 20.71 4.93
CA LEU A 259 19.99 19.88 3.77
C LEU A 259 19.11 20.67 2.79
N PRO A 260 19.09 20.30 1.49
CA PRO A 260 18.26 20.98 0.49
C PRO A 260 16.75 20.96 0.81
N ASN A 261 16.27 19.93 1.53
CA ASN A 261 14.88 19.78 1.98
C ASN A 261 13.79 19.85 0.89
N ASN A 262 14.17 19.71 -0.38
CA ASN A 262 13.30 19.84 -1.56
C ASN A 262 12.63 18.54 -2.04
N THR A 263 12.97 17.39 -1.45
CA THR A 263 12.37 16.07 -1.78
C THR A 263 11.53 15.53 -0.63
N GLY A 264 10.38 14.92 -0.89
CA GLY A 264 9.49 14.38 0.15
C GLY A 264 8.19 13.82 -0.41
N ALA A 265 7.29 13.40 0.48
CA ALA A 265 5.92 12.96 0.14
C ALA A 265 4.95 14.18 0.09
#